data_AF-A0A7W1N6J1-F1
#
_entry.id   AF-A0A7W1N6J1-F1
#
_cell.length_a   1.000
_cell.length_b   1.000
_cell.length_c   1.000
_cell.angle_alpha   90.00
_cell.angle_beta   90.00
_cell.angle_gamma   90.00
#
_symmetry.space_group_name_H-M   'P 1'
#
loop_
_entity.id
_entity.type
_entity.pdbx_description
1 polymer ?
#
loop_
_entity_poly.entity_id
_entity_poly.type
_entity_poly.pdbx_seq_one_letter_code
_entity_poly.pdbx_strand_id
1 'polypeptide(L)'
;MASSFPIVLANGPPPAGLQEVAESGVTMLRTGIADWNAPHLDAQIAAERLNLELAAQHGLACWVWLGTLTNLTPGSPPAAEPLLTRVVDALKGHPALGAWKGHDEPRNPFNAARSIPPANLVRGHDRVQALDPNHSLVIVQAPRGAVEGLIPYRPALDIAGVDIYPVAYPPGRHSDLPNNDISVVGDITRWIRKAAGTKPVWVTLQIAWSGVAPTKTNPGIVPRFPSKDELRFMAYQAIVNGASGLVFFGGHLTQIVSPADAAAGWNWTFWREALQPLVRQLSSASLAPALLAPASRSKVAASTKDVELATRQTAEFLYVIAVRRAGATSQVRFTGLPKSLHGGQVLFEYVQDPLPPPIGAGAQIFRSVAVTAGAFRDWLAPHDTRVYRFAL
;
A
#
# COMPACT_ATOMS: atom_id res chain seq x y z
N MET A 1 7.38 -10.06 14.13
CA MET A 1 6.32 -9.96 13.09
C MET A 1 5.55 -8.68 13.34
N ALA A 2 5.18 -7.93 12.31
CA ALA A 2 4.37 -6.72 12.48
C ALA A 2 3.04 -7.07 13.17
N SER A 3 2.62 -6.26 14.16
CA SER A 3 1.37 -6.45 14.88
C SER A 3 0.13 -6.02 14.09
N SER A 4 0.33 -5.27 12.99
CA SER A 4 -0.72 -4.77 12.10
C SER A 4 -0.26 -4.74 10.65
N PHE A 5 -1.21 -4.81 9.71
CA PHE A 5 -0.95 -4.65 8.28
C PHE A 5 -0.71 -3.17 7.99
N PRO A 6 0.45 -2.75 7.42
CA PRO A 6 0.72 -1.34 7.16
C PRO A 6 -0.30 -0.72 6.20
N ILE A 7 -0.99 0.30 6.69
CA ILE A 7 -1.85 1.20 5.91
C ILE A 7 -1.30 2.61 6.10
N VAL A 8 -0.65 3.13 5.07
CA VAL A 8 0.20 4.33 5.17
C VAL A 8 -0.35 5.46 4.32
N LEU A 9 -0.31 6.70 4.82
CA LEU A 9 -0.49 7.90 4.00
C LEU A 9 0.88 8.52 3.67
N ALA A 10 1.28 8.56 2.40
CA ALA A 10 2.61 9.05 1.99
C ALA A 10 2.81 10.56 2.20
N ASN A 11 1.74 11.31 2.38
CA ASN A 11 1.77 12.64 2.98
C ASN A 11 0.45 12.76 3.73
N GLY A 12 0.52 12.65 5.06
CA GLY A 12 -0.63 12.72 5.93
C GLY A 12 -1.35 14.07 5.84
N PRO A 13 -2.59 14.15 6.35
CA PRO A 13 -3.25 15.43 6.52
C PRO A 13 -2.51 16.32 7.54
N PRO A 14 -2.84 17.63 7.61
CA PRO A 14 -2.40 18.49 8.70
C PRO A 14 -2.78 17.94 10.09
N PRO A 15 -2.14 18.42 11.17
CA PRO A 15 -2.31 17.87 12.53
C PRO A 15 -3.76 17.68 12.99
N ALA A 16 -4.64 18.63 12.66
CA ALA A 16 -6.07 18.56 13.00
C ALA A 16 -6.81 17.34 12.44
N GLY A 17 -6.24 16.69 11.41
CA GLY A 17 -6.81 15.52 10.76
C GLY A 17 -6.26 14.17 11.24
N LEU A 18 -5.22 14.16 12.09
CA LEU A 18 -4.52 12.93 12.46
C LEU A 18 -5.40 11.95 13.22
N GLN A 19 -6.26 12.46 14.11
CA GLN A 19 -7.23 11.64 14.83
C GLN A 19 -8.21 10.94 13.87
N GLU A 20 -8.78 11.65 12.90
CA GLU A 20 -9.76 11.09 11.95
C GLU A 20 -9.17 9.92 11.15
N VAL A 21 -7.91 10.05 10.69
CA VAL A 21 -7.25 9.00 9.92
C VAL A 21 -6.84 7.81 10.79
N ALA A 22 -6.36 8.06 12.02
CA ALA A 22 -6.00 7.03 12.98
C ALA A 22 -7.21 6.18 13.39
N GLU A 23 -8.31 6.81 13.78
CA GLU A 23 -9.56 6.14 14.18
C GLU A 23 -10.18 5.33 13.02
N SER A 24 -9.87 5.68 11.78
CA SER A 24 -10.31 4.92 10.61
C SER A 24 -9.47 3.67 10.37
N GLY A 25 -8.25 3.60 10.92
CA GLY A 25 -7.34 2.46 10.83
C GLY A 25 -6.07 2.69 10.02
N VAL A 26 -5.71 3.94 9.71
CA VAL A 26 -4.35 4.25 9.22
C VAL A 26 -3.35 3.89 10.31
N THR A 27 -2.28 3.19 9.95
CA THR A 27 -1.26 2.75 10.91
C THR A 27 -0.04 3.66 10.92
N MET A 28 0.23 4.34 9.79
CA MET A 28 1.47 5.08 9.62
C MET A 28 1.32 6.29 8.68
N LEU A 29 2.14 7.30 8.88
CA LEU A 29 2.31 8.45 7.97
C LEU A 29 3.74 8.47 7.44
N ARG A 30 3.97 8.82 6.18
CA ARG A 30 5.32 9.18 5.75
C ARG A 30 5.61 10.62 6.17
N THR A 31 6.75 10.79 6.83
CA THR A 31 7.31 12.07 7.30
C THR A 31 8.77 12.17 6.86
N GLY A 32 9.56 13.09 7.40
CA GLY A 32 10.92 13.36 6.97
C GLY A 32 11.01 14.07 5.62
N ILE A 33 12.24 14.24 5.14
CA ILE A 33 12.55 15.07 3.98
C ILE A 33 13.60 14.41 3.09
N ALA A 34 13.63 14.82 1.82
CA ALA A 34 14.61 14.32 0.85
C ALA A 34 16.02 14.89 1.09
N ASP A 35 16.09 16.14 1.55
CA ASP A 35 17.30 16.97 1.53
C ASP A 35 17.69 17.43 2.94
N TRP A 36 18.13 16.46 3.74
CA TRP A 36 18.79 16.73 5.02
C TRP A 36 20.14 17.38 4.76
N ASN A 37 20.39 18.57 5.34
CA ASN A 37 21.60 19.33 5.06
C ASN A 37 22.22 19.91 6.32
N ALA A 38 23.55 20.05 6.31
CA ALA A 38 24.31 20.50 7.48
C ALA A 38 23.88 21.87 8.04
N PRO A 39 23.61 22.90 7.20
CA PRO A 39 23.20 24.23 7.71
C PRO A 39 21.91 24.23 8.52
N HIS A 40 20.97 23.32 8.22
CA HIS A 40 19.65 23.30 8.84
C HIS A 40 19.38 22.02 9.64
N LEU A 41 20.38 21.17 9.85
CA LEU A 41 20.19 19.82 10.36
C LEU A 41 19.45 19.79 11.70
N ASP A 42 19.83 20.66 12.64
CA ASP A 42 19.23 20.67 13.98
C ASP A 42 17.75 21.06 13.93
N ALA A 43 17.41 22.05 13.09
CA ALA A 43 16.02 22.46 12.87
C ALA A 43 15.21 21.37 12.16
N GLN A 44 15.80 20.68 11.18
CA GLN A 44 15.17 19.56 10.47
C GLN A 44 14.91 18.38 11.42
N ILE A 45 15.87 18.04 12.29
CA ILE A 45 15.70 17.00 13.30
C ILE A 45 14.61 17.40 14.30
N ALA A 46 14.61 18.64 14.78
CA ALA A 46 13.59 19.13 15.70
C ALA A 46 12.19 19.09 15.09
N ALA A 47 12.04 19.51 13.83
CA ALA A 47 10.77 19.42 13.11
C ALA A 47 10.29 17.97 12.94
N GLU A 48 11.20 17.04 12.66
CA GLU A 48 10.84 15.63 12.52
C GLU A 48 10.50 14.98 13.86
N ARG A 49 11.16 15.36 14.96
CA ARG A 49 10.73 14.96 16.31
C ARG A 49 9.31 15.41 16.61
N LEU A 50 8.96 16.65 16.26
CA LEU A 50 7.60 17.14 16.44
C LEU A 50 6.58 16.32 15.62
N ASN A 51 6.91 15.95 14.37
CA ASN A 51 6.04 15.07 13.58
C ASN A 51 5.82 13.72 14.26
N LEU A 52 6.89 13.13 14.81
CA LEU A 52 6.83 11.86 15.54
C LEU A 52 6.00 11.98 16.83
N GLU A 53 6.15 13.08 17.58
CA GLU A 53 5.35 13.36 18.79
C GLU A 53 3.87 13.51 18.45
N LEU A 54 3.54 14.26 17.40
CA LEU A 54 2.15 14.42 16.94
C LEU A 54 1.55 13.09 16.48
N ALA A 55 2.31 12.26 15.76
CA ALA A 55 1.85 10.92 15.37
C ALA A 55 1.60 10.04 16.61
N ALA A 56 2.52 10.07 17.59
CA ALA A 56 2.41 9.28 18.82
C ALA A 56 1.13 9.60 19.62
N GLN A 57 0.72 10.87 19.67
CA GLN A 57 -0.51 11.30 20.37
C GLN A 57 -1.77 10.62 19.83
N HIS A 58 -1.74 10.13 18.59
CA HIS A 58 -2.86 9.46 17.94
C HIS A 58 -2.61 7.97 17.69
N GLY A 59 -1.54 7.39 18.27
CA GLY A 59 -1.17 5.99 18.06
C GLY A 59 -0.70 5.68 16.64
N LEU A 60 -0.31 6.69 15.86
CA LEU A 60 0.25 6.54 14.52
C LEU A 60 1.76 6.36 14.61
N ALA A 61 2.30 5.51 13.72
CA ALA A 61 3.73 5.46 13.47
C ALA A 61 4.14 6.37 12.29
N CYS A 62 5.44 6.55 12.11
CA CYS A 62 6.03 7.33 11.03
C CYS A 62 6.98 6.48 10.18
N TRP A 63 6.84 6.63 8.87
CA TRP A 63 7.78 6.17 7.85
C TRP A 63 8.70 7.33 7.49
N VAL A 64 9.80 7.50 8.23
CA VAL A 64 10.63 8.71 8.19
C VAL A 64 11.56 8.67 6.99
N TRP A 65 11.49 9.68 6.12
CA TRP A 65 12.33 9.78 4.93
C TRP A 65 13.72 10.34 5.20
N LEU A 66 14.74 9.50 4.95
CA LEU A 66 16.16 9.83 5.02
C LEU A 66 16.71 10.41 3.71
N GLY A 67 15.97 10.27 2.61
CA GLY A 67 16.29 10.95 1.36
C GLY A 67 17.65 10.60 0.78
N THR A 68 18.43 11.63 0.47
CA THR A 68 19.77 11.49 -0.10
C THR A 68 20.81 10.95 0.89
N LEU A 69 20.53 10.94 2.20
CA LEU A 69 21.48 10.49 3.23
C LEU A 69 21.86 9.01 3.09
N THR A 70 20.99 8.18 2.53
CA THR A 70 21.31 6.75 2.31
C THR A 70 22.22 6.51 1.10
N ASN A 71 22.54 7.54 0.30
CA ASN A 71 23.50 7.44 -0.81
C ASN A 71 24.93 7.70 -0.30
N LEU A 72 25.53 6.72 0.37
CA LEU A 72 26.90 6.86 0.87
C LEU A 72 27.91 6.46 -0.21
N THR A 73 28.64 7.44 -0.77
CA THR A 73 29.73 7.18 -1.73
C THR A 73 30.91 6.46 -1.07
N PRO A 74 31.83 5.83 -1.83
CA PRO A 74 33.07 5.32 -1.25
C PRO A 74 33.90 6.47 -0.64
N GLY A 75 34.55 6.22 0.51
CA GLY A 75 35.33 7.20 1.26
C GLY A 75 35.39 6.85 2.75
N SER A 76 36.22 7.55 3.55
CA SER A 76 36.32 7.31 5.00
C SER A 76 36.46 8.62 5.80
N PRO A 77 35.38 9.09 6.48
CA PRO A 77 33.99 8.72 6.23
C PRO A 77 33.46 9.35 4.92
N PRO A 78 32.46 8.75 4.25
CA PRO A 78 31.68 9.43 3.22
C PRO A 78 31.06 10.73 3.76
N ALA A 79 31.00 11.78 2.94
CA ALA A 79 30.57 13.11 3.39
C ALA A 79 29.15 13.16 4.02
N ALA A 80 28.24 12.28 3.58
CA ALA A 80 26.88 12.18 4.11
C ALA A 80 26.76 11.32 5.38
N GLU A 81 27.77 10.52 5.71
CA GLU A 81 27.70 9.57 6.85
C GLU A 81 27.55 10.27 8.21
N PRO A 82 28.24 11.38 8.51
CA PRO A 82 28.02 12.12 9.76
C PRO A 82 26.58 12.65 9.89
N LEU A 83 26.00 13.15 8.79
CA LEU A 83 24.62 13.64 8.78
C LEU A 83 23.63 12.50 9.00
N LEU A 84 23.78 11.40 8.27
CA LEU A 84 22.98 10.18 8.46
C LEU A 84 23.03 9.70 9.91
N THR A 85 24.23 9.63 10.49
CA THR A 85 24.43 9.21 11.88
C THR A 85 23.66 10.10 12.85
N ARG A 86 23.80 11.43 12.71
CA ARG A 86 23.10 12.39 13.59
C ARG A 86 21.59 12.29 13.50
N VAL A 87 21.02 12.12 12.29
CA VAL A 87 19.56 11.97 12.10
C VAL A 87 19.07 10.67 12.72
N VAL A 88 19.71 9.54 12.42
CA VAL A 88 19.29 8.23 12.93
C VAL A 88 19.43 8.18 14.45
N ASP A 89 20.57 8.60 15.01
CA ASP A 89 20.76 8.61 16.47
C ASP A 89 19.76 9.50 17.20
N ALA A 90 19.35 10.62 16.60
CA ALA A 90 18.33 11.46 17.18
C ALA A 90 16.96 10.75 17.23
N LEU A 91 16.54 10.12 16.13
CA LEU A 91 15.13 9.72 15.99
C LEU A 91 14.86 8.23 16.29
N LYS A 92 15.88 7.34 16.23
CA LYS A 92 15.71 5.87 16.35
C LYS A 92 15.00 5.39 17.61
N GLY A 93 15.14 6.14 18.71
CA GLY A 93 14.53 5.79 20.00
C GLY A 93 13.09 6.27 20.17
N HIS A 94 12.53 6.98 19.18
CA HIS A 94 11.20 7.54 19.31
C HIS A 94 10.11 6.47 19.15
N PRO A 95 9.11 6.35 20.05
CA PRO A 95 8.11 5.28 20.02
C PRO A 95 7.22 5.27 18.76
N ALA A 96 7.03 6.43 18.13
CA ALA A 96 6.30 6.54 16.86
C ALA A 96 7.17 6.31 15.62
N LEU A 97 8.47 6.01 15.71
CA LEU A 97 9.22 5.58 14.54
C LEU A 97 8.74 4.17 14.14
N GLY A 98 8.20 4.03 12.92
CA GLY A 98 7.70 2.75 12.42
C GLY A 98 8.66 2.09 11.43
N ALA A 99 9.24 2.88 10.53
CA ALA A 99 10.20 2.42 9.53
C ALA A 99 11.00 3.60 8.98
N TRP A 100 12.15 3.31 8.39
CA TRP A 100 12.92 4.27 7.62
C TRP A 100 12.54 4.20 6.14
N LYS A 101 12.43 5.34 5.46
CA LYS A 101 12.40 5.42 3.99
C LYS A 101 13.79 5.81 3.51
N GLY A 102 14.39 4.98 2.66
CA GLY A 102 15.65 5.28 2.00
C GLY A 102 15.49 6.21 0.81
N HIS A 103 16.46 6.15 -0.09
CA HIS A 103 16.43 6.88 -1.36
C HIS A 103 15.19 6.54 -2.18
N ASP A 104 14.61 7.54 -2.84
CA ASP A 104 13.42 7.37 -3.67
C ASP A 104 13.82 7.05 -5.10
N GLU A 105 13.25 5.98 -5.65
CA GLU A 105 13.40 5.55 -7.04
C GLU A 105 14.84 5.61 -7.56
N PRO A 106 15.81 4.95 -6.89
CA PRO A 106 17.24 5.11 -7.19
C PRO A 106 17.63 4.65 -8.61
N ARG A 107 16.75 3.96 -9.33
CA ARG A 107 16.93 3.56 -10.73
C ARG A 107 15.79 4.08 -11.62
N ASN A 108 15.32 5.32 -11.42
CA ASN A 108 14.24 5.88 -12.22
C ASN A 108 14.66 6.06 -13.70
N PRO A 109 14.02 5.37 -14.68
CA PRO A 109 14.37 5.50 -16.10
C PRO A 109 14.14 6.90 -16.68
N PHE A 110 13.23 7.70 -16.14
CA PHE A 110 13.00 9.09 -16.57
C PHE A 110 14.17 10.01 -16.26
N ASN A 111 15.05 9.59 -15.35
CA ASN A 111 16.24 10.33 -15.00
C ASN A 111 17.44 9.39 -14.84
N ALA A 112 17.68 8.56 -15.86
CA ALA A 112 18.70 7.51 -15.82
C ALA A 112 20.09 8.04 -15.43
N ALA A 113 20.42 9.28 -15.82
CA ALA A 113 21.66 9.97 -15.45
C ALA A 113 21.84 10.22 -13.95
N ARG A 114 20.74 10.20 -13.17
CA ARG A 114 20.73 10.33 -11.71
C ARG A 114 20.57 8.99 -10.99
N SER A 115 20.71 7.85 -11.69
CA SER A 115 20.67 6.55 -11.03
C SER A 115 21.75 6.44 -9.96
N ILE A 116 21.38 5.96 -8.78
CA ILE A 116 22.31 5.82 -7.66
C ILE A 116 22.98 4.45 -7.71
N PRO A 117 24.32 4.35 -7.67
CA PRO A 117 24.98 3.05 -7.63
C PRO A 117 24.46 2.18 -6.47
N PRO A 118 24.05 0.92 -6.72
CA PRO A 118 23.50 0.06 -5.67
C PRO A 118 24.42 -0.07 -4.46
N ALA A 119 25.73 -0.16 -4.67
CA ALA A 119 26.73 -0.25 -3.60
C ALA A 119 26.71 0.96 -2.65
N ASN A 120 26.30 2.15 -3.11
CA ASN A 120 26.16 3.32 -2.24
C ASN A 120 24.98 3.16 -1.29
N LEU A 121 23.86 2.64 -1.80
CA LEU A 121 22.67 2.39 -0.97
C LEU A 121 22.89 1.21 -0.03
N VAL A 122 23.67 0.20 -0.42
CA VAL A 122 24.07 -0.89 0.50
C VAL A 122 24.85 -0.33 1.68
N ARG A 123 25.86 0.53 1.45
CA ARG A 123 26.58 1.20 2.55
C ARG A 123 25.65 2.03 3.43
N GLY A 124 24.69 2.76 2.84
CA GLY A 124 23.69 3.51 3.59
C GLY A 124 22.80 2.62 4.45
N HIS A 125 22.32 1.50 3.89
CA HIS A 125 21.53 0.49 4.61
C HIS A 125 22.32 -0.13 5.75
N ASP A 126 23.55 -0.60 5.49
CA ASP A 126 24.43 -1.17 6.51
C ASP A 126 24.67 -0.19 7.66
N ARG A 127 24.84 1.11 7.34
CA ARG A 127 25.00 2.15 8.36
C ARG A 127 23.74 2.37 9.19
N VAL A 128 22.57 2.45 8.56
CA VAL A 128 21.28 2.55 9.28
C VAL A 128 21.09 1.32 10.17
N GLN A 129 21.32 0.12 9.64
CA GLN A 129 21.17 -1.15 10.36
C GLN A 129 22.12 -1.23 11.57
N ALA A 130 23.35 -0.73 11.45
CA ALA A 130 24.31 -0.67 12.56
C ALA A 130 23.88 0.32 13.66
N LEU A 131 23.20 1.41 13.29
CA LEU A 131 22.73 2.43 14.22
C LEU A 131 21.40 2.08 14.87
N ASP A 132 20.50 1.47 14.12
CA ASP A 132 19.12 1.16 14.48
C ASP A 132 18.68 -0.18 13.87
N PRO A 133 18.98 -1.32 14.55
CA PRO A 133 18.62 -2.63 14.05
C PRO A 133 17.13 -2.97 14.22
N ASN A 134 16.34 -2.09 14.88
CA ASN A 134 14.96 -2.37 15.26
C ASN A 134 13.94 -1.93 14.20
N HIS A 135 14.31 -1.02 13.31
CA HIS A 135 13.40 -0.48 12.29
C HIS A 135 13.87 -0.81 10.88
N SER A 136 12.94 -1.32 10.05
CA SER A 136 13.23 -1.67 8.66
C SER A 136 13.45 -0.45 7.77
N LEU A 137 14.35 -0.56 6.79
CA LEU A 137 14.54 0.41 5.71
C LEU A 137 13.75 0.00 4.47
N VAL A 138 12.90 0.90 3.97
CA VAL A 138 12.08 0.73 2.77
C VAL A 138 12.64 1.57 1.63
N ILE A 139 12.87 0.97 0.45
CA ILE A 139 13.22 1.70 -0.78
C ILE A 139 12.11 1.49 -1.81
N VAL A 140 11.58 2.60 -2.33
CA VAL A 140 10.55 2.59 -3.38
C VAL A 140 11.21 2.70 -4.75
N GLN A 141 10.75 1.88 -5.70
CA GLN A 141 11.19 1.89 -7.09
C GLN A 141 10.09 2.48 -7.99
N ALA A 142 10.50 3.18 -9.05
CA ALA A 142 9.60 3.55 -10.13
C ALA A 142 9.05 2.28 -10.81
N PRO A 143 7.77 2.23 -11.26
CA PRO A 143 7.12 1.01 -11.76
C PRO A 143 7.47 0.71 -13.22
N ARG A 144 8.76 0.76 -13.55
CA ARG A 144 9.29 0.69 -14.91
C ARG A 144 10.64 -0.02 -14.95
N GLY A 145 10.96 -0.57 -16.12
CA GLY A 145 12.22 -1.24 -16.39
C GLY A 145 12.24 -2.72 -16.02
N ALA A 146 13.36 -3.37 -16.32
CA ALA A 146 13.54 -4.81 -16.12
C ALA A 146 13.80 -5.18 -14.65
N VAL A 147 13.24 -6.31 -14.21
CA VAL A 147 13.42 -6.85 -12.84
C VAL A 147 14.89 -7.06 -12.52
N GLU A 148 15.67 -7.55 -13.49
CA GLU A 148 17.10 -7.83 -13.39
C GLU A 148 17.88 -6.57 -13.00
N GLY A 149 17.37 -5.41 -13.42
CA GLY A 149 17.94 -4.13 -13.06
C GLY A 149 17.76 -3.73 -11.60
N LEU A 150 16.76 -4.29 -10.92
CA LEU A 150 16.46 -3.98 -9.52
C LEU A 150 17.11 -4.96 -8.54
N ILE A 151 17.46 -6.17 -8.98
CA ILE A 151 18.10 -7.20 -8.14
C ILE A 151 19.34 -6.66 -7.40
N PRO A 152 20.25 -5.87 -8.02
CA PRO A 152 21.41 -5.32 -7.32
C PRO A 152 21.08 -4.40 -6.15
N TYR A 153 19.88 -3.80 -6.10
CA TYR A 153 19.44 -2.95 -4.98
C TYR A 153 18.83 -3.75 -3.83
N ARG A 154 18.52 -5.05 -4.01
CA ARG A 154 17.91 -5.89 -2.98
C ARG A 154 18.68 -5.90 -1.66
N PRO A 155 20.03 -5.88 -1.61
CA PRO A 155 20.75 -5.82 -0.34
C PRO A 155 20.62 -4.48 0.41
N ALA A 156 20.18 -3.40 -0.25
CA ALA A 156 20.12 -2.05 0.31
C ALA A 156 18.78 -1.69 0.99
N LEU A 157 17.91 -2.67 1.23
CA LEU A 157 16.55 -2.47 1.75
C LEU A 157 16.11 -3.69 2.55
N ASP A 158 15.18 -3.51 3.48
CA ASP A 158 14.50 -4.61 4.18
C ASP A 158 13.12 -4.87 3.57
N ILE A 159 12.48 -3.83 3.05
CA ILE A 159 11.19 -3.87 2.37
C ILE A 159 11.31 -3.21 1.01
N ALA A 160 10.85 -3.90 -0.04
CA ALA A 160 10.81 -3.32 -1.39
C ALA A 160 9.51 -2.54 -1.59
N GLY A 161 9.60 -1.33 -2.12
CA GLY A 161 8.46 -0.50 -2.46
C GLY A 161 8.31 -0.33 -3.97
N VAL A 162 7.09 -0.09 -4.42
CA VAL A 162 6.80 0.44 -5.76
C VAL A 162 5.61 1.37 -5.69
N ASP A 163 5.56 2.39 -6.54
CA ASP A 163 4.36 3.19 -6.72
C ASP A 163 3.70 2.99 -8.09
N ILE A 164 2.37 2.97 -8.14
CA ILE A 164 1.63 2.75 -9.39
C ILE A 164 0.32 3.53 -9.39
N TYR A 165 0.16 4.40 -10.40
CA TYR A 165 -0.95 5.33 -10.53
C TYR A 165 -1.65 5.18 -11.90
N PRO A 166 -2.48 4.15 -12.10
CA PRO A 166 -3.03 3.82 -13.41
C PRO A 166 -4.25 4.67 -13.82
N VAL A 167 -4.89 5.38 -12.88
CA VAL A 167 -6.09 6.18 -13.15
C VAL A 167 -5.68 7.55 -13.69
N ALA A 168 -5.54 7.64 -15.01
CA ALA A 168 -5.11 8.86 -15.72
C ALA A 168 -5.70 8.92 -17.14
N TYR A 169 -5.56 10.07 -17.81
CA TYR A 169 -5.94 10.24 -19.21
C TYR A 169 -4.75 10.60 -20.11
N PRO A 170 -4.52 9.84 -21.19
CA PRO A 170 -5.02 8.48 -21.41
C PRO A 170 -4.51 7.51 -20.32
N PRO A 171 -5.15 6.34 -20.14
CA PRO A 171 -4.68 5.30 -19.22
C PRO A 171 -3.28 4.79 -19.57
N GLY A 172 -2.64 4.08 -18.63
CA GLY A 172 -1.34 3.42 -18.86
C GLY A 172 -0.11 4.34 -18.86
N ARG A 173 -0.24 5.59 -18.41
CA ARG A 173 0.86 6.57 -18.43
C ARG A 173 1.96 6.33 -17.38
N HIS A 174 1.66 5.64 -16.29
CA HIS A 174 2.63 5.51 -15.17
C HIS A 174 3.60 4.33 -15.32
N SER A 175 3.19 3.26 -16.01
CA SER A 175 4.01 2.06 -16.26
C SER A 175 4.47 1.97 -17.72
N ASP A 176 5.53 1.22 -18.00
CA ASP A 176 5.97 0.81 -19.34
C ASP A 176 5.43 -0.55 -19.78
N LEU A 177 4.61 -1.19 -18.95
CA LEU A 177 3.92 -2.43 -19.30
C LEU A 177 2.83 -2.19 -20.34
N PRO A 178 2.53 -3.17 -21.21
CA PRO A 178 1.47 -3.03 -22.23
C PRO A 178 0.06 -2.99 -21.64
N ASN A 179 -0.11 -3.38 -20.37
CA ASN A 179 -1.40 -3.32 -19.69
C ASN A 179 -1.72 -1.87 -19.27
N ASN A 180 -2.65 -1.24 -19.98
CA ASN A 180 -3.11 0.12 -19.69
C ASN A 180 -4.35 0.16 -18.79
N ASP A 181 -4.89 -0.99 -18.39
CA ASP A 181 -6.03 -1.10 -17.48
C ASP A 181 -5.57 -0.95 -16.01
N ILE A 182 -6.50 -0.63 -15.11
CA ILE A 182 -6.21 -0.54 -13.67
C ILE A 182 -5.66 -1.85 -13.09
N SER A 183 -5.90 -2.98 -13.75
CA SER A 183 -5.32 -4.29 -13.40
C SER A 183 -3.79 -4.37 -13.51
N VAL A 184 -3.12 -3.34 -14.06
CA VAL A 184 -1.66 -3.22 -14.09
C VAL A 184 -1.06 -3.18 -12.69
N VAL A 185 -1.85 -2.80 -11.67
CA VAL A 185 -1.41 -2.87 -10.25
C VAL A 185 -0.96 -4.28 -9.89
N GLY A 186 -1.69 -5.31 -10.31
CA GLY A 186 -1.31 -6.71 -10.10
C GLY A 186 -0.02 -7.09 -10.85
N ASP A 187 0.16 -6.59 -12.08
CA ASP A 187 1.37 -6.84 -12.88
C ASP A 187 2.61 -6.21 -12.23
N ILE A 188 2.50 -4.94 -11.80
CA ILE A 188 3.56 -4.20 -11.12
C ILE A 188 3.87 -4.78 -9.74
N THR A 189 2.86 -5.21 -8.99
CA THR A 189 3.08 -5.87 -7.69
C THR A 189 3.88 -7.16 -7.86
N ARG A 190 3.56 -7.99 -8.87
CA ARG A 190 4.34 -9.20 -9.19
C ARG A 190 5.75 -8.86 -9.65
N TRP A 191 5.92 -7.80 -10.44
CA TRP A 191 7.21 -7.33 -10.92
C TRP A 191 8.14 -6.93 -9.76
N ILE A 192 7.68 -6.09 -8.82
CA ILE A 192 8.50 -5.68 -7.68
C ILE A 192 8.76 -6.87 -6.74
N ARG A 193 7.80 -7.80 -6.58
CA ARG A 193 7.98 -9.00 -5.77
C ARG A 193 9.09 -9.91 -6.31
N LYS A 194 9.22 -10.04 -7.63
CA LYS A 194 10.35 -10.76 -8.24
C LYS A 194 11.68 -10.07 -7.91
N ALA A 195 11.73 -8.74 -7.96
CA ALA A 195 12.92 -7.99 -7.58
C ALA A 195 13.25 -8.15 -6.08
N ALA A 196 12.24 -8.13 -5.21
CA ALA A 196 12.37 -8.26 -3.75
C ALA A 196 12.88 -9.64 -3.30
N GLY A 197 12.56 -10.70 -4.05
CA GLY A 197 12.87 -12.07 -3.63
C GLY A 197 11.97 -12.50 -2.46
N THR A 198 12.58 -12.81 -1.32
CA THR A 198 11.85 -13.17 -0.09
C THR A 198 11.46 -11.97 0.78
N LYS A 199 11.94 -10.77 0.44
CA LYS A 199 11.67 -9.55 1.22
C LYS A 199 10.21 -9.09 1.02
N PRO A 200 9.57 -8.54 2.07
CA PRO A 200 8.22 -7.98 1.97
C PRO A 200 8.13 -6.85 0.94
N VAL A 201 6.91 -6.60 0.46
CA VAL A 201 6.62 -5.59 -0.57
C VAL A 201 5.56 -4.62 -0.07
N TRP A 202 5.82 -3.32 -0.14
CA TRP A 202 4.82 -2.28 0.02
C TRP A 202 4.44 -1.69 -1.34
N VAL A 203 3.15 -1.49 -1.58
CA VAL A 203 2.65 -0.91 -2.83
C VAL A 203 1.99 0.42 -2.55
N THR A 204 2.49 1.47 -3.20
CA THR A 204 1.93 2.82 -3.16
C THR A 204 0.89 2.98 -4.26
N LEU A 205 -0.34 3.25 -3.85
CA LEU A 205 -1.52 3.40 -4.68
C LEU A 205 -1.97 4.86 -4.75
N GLN A 206 -2.72 5.16 -5.80
CA GLN A 206 -3.17 6.50 -6.14
C GLN A 206 -4.27 7.00 -5.20
N ILE A 207 -4.06 8.17 -4.59
CA ILE A 207 -5.10 9.18 -4.41
C ILE A 207 -5.06 10.09 -5.64
N ALA A 208 -3.89 10.68 -5.88
CA ALA A 208 -3.53 11.45 -7.06
C ALA A 208 -2.00 11.45 -7.23
N TRP A 209 -1.50 11.98 -8.34
CA TRP A 209 -0.07 12.11 -8.58
C TRP A 209 0.23 13.30 -9.51
N SER A 210 1.50 13.67 -9.66
CA SER A 210 1.88 14.83 -10.48
C SER A 210 1.47 14.70 -11.95
N GLY A 211 1.40 13.47 -12.49
CA GLY A 211 1.00 13.21 -13.87
C GLY A 211 -0.49 13.49 -14.18
N VAL A 212 -1.32 13.71 -13.16
CA VAL A 212 -2.73 14.15 -13.32
C VAL A 212 -2.94 15.61 -12.90
N ALA A 213 -1.87 16.35 -12.56
CA ALA A 213 -1.98 17.77 -12.25
C ALA A 213 -1.69 18.63 -13.50
N PRO A 214 -2.60 19.54 -13.91
CA PRO A 214 -2.32 20.53 -14.93
C PRO A 214 -1.15 21.42 -14.54
N THR A 215 -0.32 21.78 -15.51
CA THR A 215 0.79 22.73 -15.33
C THR A 215 0.76 23.80 -16.41
N LYS A 216 1.53 24.88 -16.24
CA LYS A 216 1.72 25.88 -17.31
C LYS A 216 2.25 25.26 -18.61
N THR A 217 3.10 24.24 -18.51
CA THR A 217 3.69 23.55 -19.67
C THR A 217 2.76 22.48 -20.25
N ASN A 218 1.87 21.92 -19.45
CA ASN A 218 0.90 20.89 -19.85
C ASN A 218 -0.52 21.24 -19.35
N PRO A 219 -1.15 22.30 -19.88
CA PRO A 219 -2.45 22.77 -19.37
C PRO A 219 -3.61 21.83 -19.71
N GLY A 220 -3.44 20.92 -20.68
CA GLY A 220 -4.47 19.96 -21.11
C GLY A 220 -4.53 18.67 -20.28
N ILE A 221 -3.70 18.51 -19.25
CA ILE A 221 -3.81 17.36 -18.33
C ILE A 221 -5.15 17.48 -17.59
N VAL A 222 -5.88 16.37 -17.52
CA VAL A 222 -7.16 16.31 -16.80
C VAL A 222 -6.93 15.68 -15.42
N PRO A 223 -7.28 16.37 -14.33
CA PRO A 223 -7.28 15.79 -13.00
C PRO A 223 -8.06 14.48 -12.94
N ARG A 224 -7.47 13.45 -12.33
CA ARG A 224 -8.13 12.16 -12.13
C ARG A 224 -7.79 11.56 -10.77
N PHE A 225 -8.84 11.05 -10.16
CA PHE A 225 -8.84 10.31 -8.89
C PHE A 225 -9.51 8.97 -9.13
N PRO A 226 -9.08 7.87 -8.48
CA PRO A 226 -9.80 6.61 -8.50
C PRO A 226 -11.20 6.76 -7.91
N SER A 227 -12.19 6.06 -8.45
CA SER A 227 -13.45 5.86 -7.74
C SER A 227 -13.23 4.97 -6.50
N LYS A 228 -14.21 4.93 -5.60
CA LYS A 228 -14.20 4.00 -4.45
C LYS A 228 -13.99 2.54 -4.88
N ASP A 229 -14.65 2.13 -5.98
CA ASP A 229 -14.58 0.76 -6.46
C ASP A 229 -13.26 0.46 -7.19
N GLU A 230 -12.74 1.42 -7.98
CA GLU A 230 -11.40 1.34 -8.59
C GLU A 230 -10.31 1.23 -7.50
N LEU A 231 -10.40 2.05 -6.46
CA LEU A 231 -9.46 2.06 -5.33
C LEU A 231 -9.51 0.75 -4.55
N ARG A 232 -10.71 0.25 -4.26
CA ARG A 232 -10.91 -1.05 -3.61
C ARG A 232 -10.32 -2.17 -4.46
N PHE A 233 -10.60 -2.21 -5.75
CA PHE A 233 -10.02 -3.19 -6.66
C PHE A 233 -8.48 -3.15 -6.61
N MET A 234 -7.86 -1.98 -6.80
CA MET A 234 -6.40 -1.86 -6.81
C MET A 234 -5.76 -2.31 -5.49
N ALA A 235 -6.34 -1.96 -4.35
CA ALA A 235 -5.84 -2.35 -3.03
C ALA A 235 -5.85 -3.88 -2.84
N TYR A 236 -6.98 -4.53 -3.12
CA TYR A 236 -7.05 -5.98 -3.02
C TYR A 236 -6.23 -6.68 -4.11
N GLN A 237 -6.12 -6.10 -5.30
CA GLN A 237 -5.27 -6.64 -6.35
C GLN A 237 -3.79 -6.63 -5.95
N ALA A 238 -3.32 -5.57 -5.30
CA ALA A 238 -1.99 -5.53 -4.71
C ALA A 238 -1.83 -6.63 -3.63
N ILE A 239 -2.80 -6.77 -2.71
CA ILE A 239 -2.78 -7.78 -1.64
C ILE A 239 -2.73 -9.21 -2.19
N VAL A 240 -3.61 -9.58 -3.14
CA VAL A 240 -3.61 -10.94 -3.72
C VAL A 240 -2.32 -11.22 -4.48
N ASN A 241 -1.66 -10.18 -4.99
CA ASN A 241 -0.36 -10.26 -5.62
C ASN A 241 0.81 -10.04 -4.65
N GLY A 242 0.60 -10.18 -3.34
CA GLY A 242 1.67 -10.30 -2.37
C GLY A 242 2.18 -8.99 -1.79
N ALA A 243 1.44 -7.89 -1.91
CA ALA A 243 1.68 -6.72 -1.08
C ALA A 243 1.46 -7.09 0.40
N SER A 244 2.42 -6.73 1.23
CA SER A 244 2.41 -6.87 2.70
C SER A 244 2.27 -5.52 3.40
N GLY A 245 1.91 -4.47 2.66
CA GLY A 245 1.60 -3.14 3.14
C GLY A 245 1.09 -2.28 1.98
N LEU A 246 0.18 -1.35 2.26
CA LEU A 246 -0.38 -0.42 1.29
C LEU A 246 -0.06 1.01 1.71
N VAL A 247 0.37 1.81 0.75
CA VAL A 247 0.63 3.24 0.92
C VAL A 247 -0.31 3.99 -0.02
N PHE A 248 -0.86 5.14 0.39
CA PHE A 248 -1.70 5.98 -0.45
C PHE A 248 -1.04 7.35 -0.65
N PHE A 249 -0.79 7.72 -1.90
CA PHE A 249 -0.08 8.95 -2.26
C PHE A 249 -1.00 9.95 -2.96
N GLY A 250 -0.81 11.24 -2.64
CA GLY A 250 -1.42 12.35 -3.37
C GLY A 250 -2.49 13.16 -2.63
N GLY A 251 -2.82 12.83 -1.38
CA GLY A 251 -3.82 13.60 -0.62
C GLY A 251 -3.43 15.07 -0.38
N HIS A 252 -2.13 15.38 -0.39
CA HIS A 252 -1.57 16.73 -0.23
C HIS A 252 -1.55 17.56 -1.53
N LEU A 253 -1.93 16.99 -2.68
CA LEU A 253 -1.91 17.70 -3.98
C LEU A 253 -3.13 18.62 -4.10
N THR A 254 -3.10 19.74 -3.37
CA THR A 254 -4.22 20.68 -3.23
C THR A 254 -4.52 21.51 -4.48
N GLN A 255 -3.66 21.49 -5.49
CA GLN A 255 -3.84 22.24 -6.74
C GLN A 255 -4.89 21.63 -7.69
N ILE A 256 -5.43 20.45 -7.38
CA ILE A 256 -6.39 19.72 -8.21
C ILE A 256 -7.63 19.25 -7.42
N VAL A 257 -7.93 19.87 -6.29
CA VAL A 257 -9.06 19.52 -5.42
C VAL A 257 -10.04 20.69 -5.27
N SER A 258 -11.12 20.49 -4.51
CA SER A 258 -12.06 21.57 -4.22
C SER A 258 -11.38 22.73 -3.47
N PRO A 259 -11.85 23.98 -3.62
CA PRO A 259 -11.30 25.10 -2.84
C PRO A 259 -11.31 24.88 -1.32
N ALA A 260 -12.33 24.17 -0.81
CA ALA A 260 -12.44 23.84 0.60
C ALA A 260 -11.35 22.85 1.05
N ASP A 261 -11.13 21.78 0.29
CA ASP A 261 -10.04 20.82 0.55
C ASP A 261 -8.66 21.48 0.42
N ALA A 262 -8.49 22.35 -0.58
CA ALA A 262 -7.26 23.08 -0.78
C ALA A 262 -6.94 24.00 0.42
N ALA A 263 -7.94 24.73 0.91
CA ALA A 263 -7.82 25.55 2.11
C ALA A 263 -7.55 24.72 3.38
N ALA A 264 -8.13 23.52 3.46
CA ALA A 264 -7.88 22.56 4.53
C ALA A 264 -6.52 21.84 4.40
N GLY A 265 -5.78 22.06 3.31
CA GLY A 265 -4.43 21.52 3.09
C GLY A 265 -4.39 20.05 2.67
N TRP A 266 -5.53 19.39 2.44
CA TRP A 266 -5.59 17.98 2.11
C TRP A 266 -6.93 17.60 1.47
N ASN A 267 -6.94 16.55 0.63
CA ASN A 267 -8.11 16.07 -0.10
C ASN A 267 -9.10 15.29 0.80
N TRP A 268 -9.79 16.00 1.69
CA TRP A 268 -10.75 15.43 2.63
C TRP A 268 -11.99 14.84 1.94
N THR A 269 -12.45 15.45 0.84
CA THR A 269 -13.54 14.89 0.04
C THR A 269 -13.21 13.48 -0.46
N PHE A 270 -12.07 13.30 -1.12
CA PHE A 270 -11.65 11.96 -1.58
C PHE A 270 -11.47 10.98 -0.42
N TRP A 271 -10.90 11.44 0.70
CA TRP A 271 -10.76 10.61 1.88
C TRP A 271 -12.09 10.06 2.35
N ARG A 272 -13.09 10.91 2.59
CA ARG A 272 -14.38 10.47 3.13
C ARG A 272 -15.18 9.63 2.13
N GLU A 273 -15.12 9.96 0.85
CA GLU A 273 -15.93 9.31 -0.18
C GLU A 273 -15.35 7.99 -0.70
N ALA A 274 -14.01 7.86 -0.75
CA ALA A 274 -13.34 6.72 -1.37
C ALA A 274 -12.38 5.98 -0.43
N LEU A 275 -11.43 6.68 0.21
CA LEU A 275 -10.34 6.02 0.92
C LEU A 275 -10.72 5.53 2.33
N GLN A 276 -11.43 6.34 3.12
CA GLN A 276 -11.85 6.00 4.48
C GLN A 276 -12.69 4.71 4.54
N PRO A 277 -13.70 4.49 3.66
CA PRO A 277 -14.42 3.22 3.63
C PRO A 277 -13.50 2.01 3.39
N LEU A 278 -12.51 2.14 2.50
CA LEU A 278 -11.53 1.08 2.24
C LEU A 278 -10.61 0.86 3.44
N VAL A 279 -10.09 1.91 4.06
CA VAL A 279 -9.23 1.81 5.25
C VAL A 279 -9.97 1.11 6.38
N ARG A 280 -11.22 1.52 6.67
CA ARG A 280 -12.09 0.86 7.66
C ARG A 280 -12.34 -0.61 7.32
N GLN A 281 -12.49 -0.93 6.04
CA GLN A 281 -12.65 -2.32 5.59
C GLN A 281 -11.40 -3.15 5.92
N LEU A 282 -10.21 -2.66 5.56
CA LEU A 282 -8.92 -3.31 5.75
C LEU A 282 -8.54 -3.45 7.23
N SER A 283 -8.90 -2.47 8.06
CA SER A 283 -8.62 -2.44 9.50
C SER A 283 -9.66 -3.18 10.35
N SER A 284 -10.79 -3.59 9.77
CA SER A 284 -11.87 -4.23 10.53
C SER A 284 -11.43 -5.56 11.17
N ALA A 285 -11.97 -5.84 12.36
CA ALA A 285 -11.70 -7.09 13.08
C ALA A 285 -12.04 -8.36 12.28
N SER A 286 -12.95 -8.26 11.30
CA SER A 286 -13.32 -9.40 10.46
C SER A 286 -12.27 -9.74 9.39
N LEU A 287 -11.48 -8.76 8.94
CA LEU A 287 -10.52 -8.92 7.84
C LEU A 287 -9.05 -8.79 8.27
N ALA A 288 -8.72 -7.86 9.16
CA ALA A 288 -7.33 -7.58 9.54
C ALA A 288 -6.51 -8.83 9.91
N PRO A 289 -7.05 -9.84 10.63
CA PRO A 289 -6.33 -11.08 10.89
C PRO A 289 -5.88 -11.83 9.63
N ALA A 290 -6.67 -11.80 8.55
CA ALA A 290 -6.34 -12.45 7.29
C ALA A 290 -5.17 -11.77 6.56
N LEU A 291 -5.01 -10.45 6.73
CA LEU A 291 -3.92 -9.70 6.10
C LEU A 291 -2.56 -9.99 6.74
N LEU A 292 -2.56 -10.45 7.99
CA LEU A 292 -1.38 -10.87 8.75
C LEU A 292 -1.12 -12.38 8.68
N ALA A 293 -2.16 -13.16 8.42
CA ALA A 293 -2.07 -14.61 8.39
C ALA A 293 -1.13 -15.12 7.28
N PRO A 294 -0.45 -16.26 7.49
CA PRO A 294 0.27 -16.93 6.42
C PRO A 294 -0.67 -17.41 5.31
N ALA A 295 -0.11 -17.75 4.16
CA ALA A 295 -0.86 -18.40 3.09
C ALA A 295 -1.44 -19.74 3.60
N SER A 296 -2.71 -20.03 3.25
CA SER A 296 -3.31 -21.32 3.60
C SER A 296 -2.67 -22.46 2.81
N ARG A 297 -2.66 -23.66 3.41
CA ARG A 297 -2.33 -24.90 2.68
C ARG A 297 -3.41 -25.28 1.65
N SER A 298 -4.63 -24.75 1.80
CA SER A 298 -5.73 -24.98 0.86
C SER A 298 -5.43 -24.36 -0.50
N LYS A 299 -5.38 -25.20 -1.53
CA LYS A 299 -5.13 -24.80 -2.92
C LYS A 299 -6.44 -24.45 -3.61
N VAL A 300 -7.00 -23.29 -3.27
CA VAL A 300 -8.25 -22.82 -3.89
C VAL A 300 -7.97 -22.38 -5.33
N ALA A 301 -8.83 -22.81 -6.25
CA ALA A 301 -8.76 -22.45 -7.66
C ALA A 301 -10.10 -21.92 -8.17
N ALA A 302 -10.05 -20.90 -9.01
CA ALA A 302 -11.20 -20.37 -9.75
C ALA A 302 -11.34 -21.06 -11.11
N SER A 303 -12.56 -21.16 -11.63
CA SER A 303 -12.85 -21.77 -12.93
C SER A 303 -12.38 -20.96 -14.14
N THR A 304 -11.81 -19.77 -13.92
CA THR A 304 -11.35 -18.86 -14.96
C THR A 304 -10.02 -18.21 -14.57
N LYS A 305 -9.17 -17.92 -15.56
CA LYS A 305 -7.80 -17.43 -15.38
C LYS A 305 -7.71 -15.93 -15.10
N ASP A 306 -8.80 -15.20 -15.33
CA ASP A 306 -8.92 -13.77 -15.05
C ASP A 306 -9.34 -13.49 -13.59
N VAL A 307 -9.33 -14.50 -12.72
CA VAL A 307 -9.44 -14.32 -11.27
C VAL A 307 -8.08 -14.55 -10.64
N GLU A 308 -7.61 -13.52 -9.94
CA GLU A 308 -6.41 -13.58 -9.10
C GLU A 308 -6.84 -13.89 -7.67
N LEU A 309 -6.14 -14.81 -7.01
CA LEU A 309 -6.52 -15.37 -5.71
C LEU A 309 -5.39 -15.26 -4.68
N ALA A 310 -5.77 -15.02 -3.43
CA ALA A 310 -4.96 -15.32 -2.27
C ALA A 310 -5.79 -16.05 -1.23
N THR A 311 -5.22 -17.10 -0.64
CA THR A 311 -5.79 -17.79 0.52
C THR A 311 -4.98 -17.45 1.77
N ARG A 312 -5.66 -17.26 2.90
CA ARG A 312 -5.07 -16.91 4.19
C ARG A 312 -5.73 -17.73 5.27
N GLN A 313 -5.00 -18.12 6.30
CA GLN A 313 -5.53 -18.99 7.34
C GLN A 313 -5.09 -18.56 8.72
N THR A 314 -6.07 -18.29 9.59
CA THR A 314 -5.88 -18.15 11.03
C THR A 314 -6.19 -19.49 11.71
N ALA A 315 -6.16 -19.53 13.05
CA ALA A 315 -6.63 -20.70 13.79
C ALA A 315 -8.12 -20.97 13.58
N GLU A 316 -8.93 -19.92 13.42
CA GLU A 316 -10.39 -19.99 13.39
C GLU A 316 -10.97 -19.97 11.97
N PHE A 317 -10.27 -19.37 11.02
CA PHE A 317 -10.85 -19.07 9.71
C PHE A 317 -9.92 -19.36 8.54
N LEU A 318 -10.50 -19.87 7.46
CA LEU A 318 -9.95 -19.82 6.12
C LEU A 318 -10.53 -18.61 5.39
N TYR A 319 -9.66 -17.82 4.78
CA TYR A 319 -10.04 -16.69 3.93
C TYR A 319 -9.66 -16.97 2.49
N VAL A 320 -10.54 -16.60 1.57
CA VAL A 320 -10.27 -16.55 0.13
C VAL A 320 -10.53 -15.12 -0.34
N ILE A 321 -9.47 -14.45 -0.77
CA ILE A 321 -9.55 -13.12 -1.38
C ILE A 321 -9.46 -13.32 -2.89
N ALA A 322 -10.48 -12.87 -3.61
CA ALA A 322 -10.59 -13.03 -5.05
C ALA A 322 -10.78 -11.68 -5.73
N VAL A 323 -10.02 -11.45 -6.80
CA VAL A 323 -10.08 -10.22 -7.59
C VAL A 323 -10.23 -10.60 -9.07
N ARG A 324 -11.26 -10.06 -9.75
CA ARG A 324 -11.50 -10.31 -11.17
C ARG A 324 -10.75 -9.26 -11.99
N ARG A 325 -9.61 -9.63 -12.57
CA ARG A 325 -8.74 -8.67 -13.27
C ARG A 325 -9.30 -8.18 -14.60
N ALA A 326 -10.10 -8.99 -15.30
CA ALA A 326 -10.60 -8.73 -16.64
C ALA A 326 -11.76 -9.68 -16.98
N GLY A 327 -12.22 -9.67 -18.23
CA GLY A 327 -13.17 -10.63 -18.78
C GLY A 327 -14.60 -10.11 -18.84
N ALA A 328 -15.57 -11.02 -18.75
CA ALA A 328 -17.00 -10.70 -18.71
C ALA A 328 -17.61 -11.13 -17.38
N THR A 329 -18.67 -10.44 -16.97
CA THR A 329 -19.46 -10.81 -15.79
C THR A 329 -19.97 -12.23 -15.93
N SER A 330 -19.62 -13.08 -14.95
CA SER A 330 -19.92 -14.50 -15.01
C SER A 330 -19.97 -15.10 -13.60
N GLN A 331 -20.68 -16.22 -13.49
CA GLN A 331 -20.68 -17.01 -12.26
C GLN A 331 -19.40 -17.86 -12.21
N VAL A 332 -18.45 -17.45 -11.36
CA VAL A 332 -17.17 -18.14 -11.16
C VAL A 332 -17.35 -19.27 -10.16
N ARG A 333 -16.81 -20.45 -10.47
CA ARG A 333 -16.74 -21.57 -9.53
C ARG A 333 -15.39 -21.59 -8.83
N PHE A 334 -15.39 -21.68 -7.51
CA PHE A 334 -14.21 -21.85 -6.68
C PHE A 334 -14.19 -23.28 -6.12
N THR A 335 -13.02 -23.91 -6.13
CA THR A 335 -12.81 -25.31 -5.72
C THR A 335 -11.58 -25.44 -4.84
N GLY A 336 -11.44 -26.55 -4.13
CA GLY A 336 -10.26 -26.83 -3.30
C GLY A 336 -10.39 -26.36 -1.85
N LEU A 337 -11.62 -26.08 -1.40
CA LEU A 337 -11.92 -25.86 0.01
C LEU A 337 -11.90 -27.19 0.79
N PRO A 338 -11.56 -27.19 2.10
CA PRO A 338 -11.73 -28.35 2.97
C PRO A 338 -13.16 -28.91 2.90
N LYS A 339 -13.28 -30.25 2.87
CA LYS A 339 -14.58 -30.94 2.72
C LYS A 339 -15.53 -30.77 3.92
N SER A 340 -14.99 -30.39 5.08
CA SER A 340 -15.76 -30.10 6.30
C SER A 340 -16.52 -28.77 6.22
N LEU A 341 -16.18 -27.90 5.27
CA LEU A 341 -16.84 -26.60 5.13
C LEU A 341 -18.15 -26.76 4.37
N HIS A 342 -19.24 -26.25 4.95
CA HIS A 342 -20.59 -26.28 4.38
C HIS A 342 -21.12 -24.88 4.00
N GLY A 343 -20.48 -23.83 4.48
CA GLY A 343 -20.84 -22.45 4.17
C GLY A 343 -19.76 -21.47 4.56
N GLY A 344 -19.87 -20.25 4.05
CA GLY A 344 -18.99 -19.14 4.38
C GLY A 344 -19.69 -17.80 4.22
N GLN A 345 -19.04 -16.75 4.68
CA GLN A 345 -19.51 -15.37 4.59
C GLN A 345 -18.74 -14.62 3.52
N VAL A 346 -19.42 -13.75 2.78
CA VAL A 346 -18.81 -12.75 1.89
C VAL A 346 -18.74 -11.44 2.65
N LEU A 347 -17.53 -11.12 3.12
CA LEU A 347 -17.33 -9.95 3.98
C LEU A 347 -17.67 -8.67 3.21
N PHE A 348 -18.33 -7.75 3.91
CA PHE A 348 -18.74 -6.42 3.43
C PHE A 348 -19.77 -6.43 2.29
N GLU A 349 -20.44 -7.55 2.08
CA GLU A 349 -21.70 -7.62 1.34
C GLU A 349 -22.78 -8.04 2.33
N TYR A 350 -23.91 -7.33 2.35
CA TYR A 350 -24.92 -7.51 3.39
C TYR A 350 -26.25 -8.00 2.82
N VAL A 351 -26.90 -8.87 3.57
CA VAL A 351 -28.28 -9.34 3.33
C VAL A 351 -29.07 -9.28 4.63
N GLN A 352 -30.40 -9.19 4.53
CA GLN A 352 -31.27 -9.33 5.70
C GLN A 352 -31.33 -10.80 6.13
N ASP A 353 -31.34 -11.03 7.44
CA ASP A 353 -31.62 -12.32 8.06
C ASP A 353 -32.79 -12.21 9.05
N PRO A 354 -33.88 -13.00 8.89
CA PRO A 354 -34.11 -13.94 7.78
C PRO A 354 -34.26 -13.22 6.43
N LEU A 355 -33.96 -13.93 5.34
CA LEU A 355 -34.15 -13.39 3.99
C LEU A 355 -35.60 -12.94 3.78
N PRO A 356 -35.83 -11.80 3.12
CA PRO A 356 -37.18 -11.33 2.85
C PRO A 356 -37.93 -12.29 1.91
N PRO A 357 -39.27 -12.32 1.96
CA PRO A 357 -40.17 -11.45 2.74
C PRO A 357 -40.37 -11.87 4.22
N PRO A 358 -40.72 -10.92 5.12
CA PRO A 358 -40.95 -9.49 4.85
C PRO A 358 -39.65 -8.66 4.85
N ILE A 359 -39.64 -7.57 4.08
CA ILE A 359 -38.54 -6.60 4.07
C ILE A 359 -38.59 -5.79 5.37
N GLY A 360 -37.45 -5.56 6.00
CA GLY A 360 -37.30 -4.72 7.20
C GLY A 360 -37.51 -5.45 8.53
N ALA A 361 -37.89 -6.73 8.52
CA ALA A 361 -37.95 -7.55 9.73
C ALA A 361 -36.74 -8.48 9.80
N GLY A 362 -35.68 -8.04 10.48
CA GLY A 362 -34.43 -8.81 10.62
C GLY A 362 -33.22 -7.92 10.88
N ALA A 363 -32.04 -8.51 10.80
CA ALA A 363 -30.76 -7.80 10.91
C ALA A 363 -29.96 -7.92 9.60
N GLN A 364 -29.12 -6.92 9.31
CA GLN A 364 -28.19 -6.99 8.20
C GLN A 364 -26.94 -7.77 8.64
N ILE A 365 -26.73 -8.92 8.02
CA ILE A 365 -25.56 -9.78 8.24
C ILE A 365 -24.74 -9.88 6.96
N PHE A 366 -23.52 -10.41 7.02
CA PHE A 366 -22.76 -10.72 5.81
C PHE A 366 -23.50 -11.75 4.95
N ARG A 367 -23.51 -11.52 3.62
CA ARG A 367 -24.05 -12.45 2.63
C ARG A 367 -23.37 -13.80 2.81
N SER A 368 -24.16 -14.88 2.77
CA SER A 368 -23.62 -16.25 2.86
C SER A 368 -23.45 -16.88 1.49
N VAL A 369 -22.48 -17.80 1.38
CA VAL A 369 -22.30 -18.72 0.26
C VAL A 369 -22.34 -20.15 0.76
N ALA A 370 -23.10 -21.02 0.08
CA ALA A 370 -23.14 -22.45 0.37
C ALA A 370 -21.93 -23.16 -0.25
N VAL A 371 -21.31 -24.06 0.51
CA VAL A 371 -20.20 -24.89 0.05
C VAL A 371 -20.68 -26.34 -0.05
N THR A 372 -20.56 -26.91 -1.25
CA THR A 372 -20.90 -28.31 -1.51
C THR A 372 -19.71 -29.01 -2.13
N ALA A 373 -19.30 -30.13 -1.53
CA ALA A 373 -18.16 -30.92 -1.97
C ALA A 373 -16.87 -30.10 -2.16
N GLY A 374 -16.56 -29.19 -1.21
CA GLY A 374 -15.36 -28.36 -1.24
C GLY A 374 -15.35 -27.29 -2.34
N ALA A 375 -16.53 -26.90 -2.84
CA ALA A 375 -16.68 -25.90 -3.89
C ALA A 375 -17.89 -24.98 -3.65
N PHE A 376 -17.81 -23.75 -4.17
CA PHE A 376 -18.93 -22.80 -4.21
C PHE A 376 -18.89 -21.99 -5.52
N ARG A 377 -19.91 -21.18 -5.75
CA ARG A 377 -20.01 -20.29 -6.91
C ARG A 377 -20.43 -18.89 -6.50
N ASP A 378 -19.97 -17.88 -7.22
CA ASP A 378 -20.38 -16.49 -7.01
C ASP A 378 -20.28 -15.65 -8.28
N TRP A 379 -21.00 -14.52 -8.34
CA TRP A 379 -20.99 -13.60 -9.48
C TRP A 379 -19.87 -12.56 -9.35
N LEU A 380 -19.01 -12.50 -10.37
CA LEU A 380 -17.93 -11.51 -10.46
C LEU A 380 -17.95 -10.84 -11.84
N ALA A 381 -18.08 -9.51 -11.85
CA ALA A 381 -17.81 -8.62 -12.97
C ALA A 381 -16.31 -8.27 -13.05
N PRO A 382 -15.80 -7.73 -14.18
CA PRO A 382 -14.46 -7.16 -14.22
C PRO A 382 -14.27 -6.12 -13.12
N HIS A 383 -13.10 -6.13 -12.52
CA HIS A 383 -12.70 -5.30 -11.38
C HIS A 383 -13.46 -5.55 -10.07
N ASP A 384 -14.30 -6.59 -10.01
CA ASP A 384 -14.87 -7.02 -8.74
C ASP A 384 -13.80 -7.58 -7.80
N THR A 385 -14.04 -7.37 -6.50
CA THR A 385 -13.28 -7.97 -5.42
C THR A 385 -14.22 -8.59 -4.41
N ARG A 386 -13.92 -9.84 -4.02
CA ARG A 386 -14.68 -10.62 -3.03
C ARG A 386 -13.74 -11.14 -1.96
N VAL A 387 -14.21 -11.09 -0.71
CA VAL A 387 -13.48 -11.64 0.44
C VAL A 387 -14.39 -12.65 1.11
N TYR A 388 -14.06 -13.93 0.98
CA TYR A 388 -14.79 -15.02 1.61
C TYR A 388 -14.11 -15.41 2.92
N ARG A 389 -14.89 -15.64 3.97
CA ARG A 389 -14.45 -16.17 5.27
C ARG A 389 -15.22 -17.42 5.62
N PHE A 390 -14.52 -18.50 5.93
CA PHE A 390 -15.07 -19.80 6.31
C PHE A 390 -14.54 -20.19 7.69
N ALA A 391 -15.43 -20.55 8.62
CA ALA A 391 -15.04 -21.05 9.94
C ALA A 391 -14.46 -22.47 9.81
N LEU A 392 -13.30 -22.73 10.41
CA LEU A 392 -12.55 -24.00 10.29
C LEU A 392 -12.97 -25.07 11.29
#